data_AF-A0A444UTB2-F1
#
_entry.id   AF-A0A444UTB2-F1
#
_cell.length_a   1.000
_cell.length_b   1.000
_cell.length_c   1.000
_cell.angle_alpha   90.00
_cell.angle_beta   90.00
_cell.angle_gamma   90.00
#
_symmetry.space_group_name_H-M   'P 1'
#
loop_
_entity.id
_entity.type
_entity.pdbx_description
1 polymer ?
#
loop_
_entity_poly.entity_id
_entity_poly.type
_entity_poly.pdbx_seq_one_letter_code
_entity_poly.pdbx_strand_id
1 'polypeptide(L)'
;MEEEKKEEEMALFTKNYMEWKGGGKRDYSYNNIPRFYYRLPAEDEVLQQKLREESRAVFLQRKSRELLDNEELQNLWFLLDKHQTPPMIGEEAMINYDNFLKVGEKAGAKCMQFFTARVFAKLLHSDPYGRISIMQFFNYVMRKGKIKIQDILACSFLDDLLELRDEELSKESQESNWFSAPSALRVYGQYLNLDKDHNGMLSKEELSRYGTGTFTNVFLDQVYQGCLTYDGEMDYKTYLDFVLALENRKEPAALQYIFKLLDIENKGYLNVFTLNYFFRDEIFDMVKPKDPCKITLQDLVNSSQGDTVTSILIDLNGFWTYENREVLVANDNDSSADLDDT
;
A
#
# COMPACT_ATOMS: atom_id res chain seq x y z
N MET A 1 9.55 -12.41 31.98
CA MET A 1 8.09 -12.63 31.92
C MET A 1 7.44 -11.95 30.71
N GLU A 2 7.58 -10.63 30.49
CA GLU A 2 7.04 -9.96 29.27
C GLU A 2 7.87 -10.22 28.00
N GLU A 3 9.21 -10.18 28.10
CA GLU A 3 10.09 -10.59 27.00
C GLU A 3 9.89 -12.06 26.61
N GLU A 4 9.74 -12.95 27.61
CA GLU A 4 9.46 -14.37 27.38
C GLU A 4 8.15 -14.58 26.61
N LYS A 5 7.10 -13.80 26.88
CA LYS A 5 5.83 -13.89 26.14
C LYS A 5 5.97 -13.43 24.68
N LYS A 6 6.72 -12.36 24.43
CA LYS A 6 7.01 -11.88 23.06
C LYS A 6 7.84 -12.91 22.28
N GLU A 7 8.82 -13.54 22.93
CA GLU A 7 9.59 -14.63 22.33
C GLU A 7 8.71 -15.86 22.04
N GLU A 8 7.81 -16.22 22.96
CA GLU A 8 6.88 -17.34 22.78
C GLU A 8 5.91 -17.12 21.60
N GLU A 9 5.34 -15.92 21.46
CA GLU A 9 4.45 -15.58 20.34
C GLU A 9 5.20 -15.53 19.00
N MET A 10 6.41 -14.97 19.00
CA MET A 10 7.27 -14.92 17.82
C MET A 10 7.72 -16.32 17.38
N ALA A 11 8.01 -17.19 18.34
CA ALA A 11 8.30 -18.60 18.09
C ALA A 11 7.07 -19.36 17.55
N LEU A 12 5.88 -19.08 18.08
CA LEU A 12 4.63 -19.67 17.63
C LEU A 12 4.28 -19.24 16.20
N PHE A 13 4.41 -17.95 15.88
CA PHE A 13 4.20 -17.44 14.52
C PHE A 13 5.22 -18.05 13.55
N THR A 14 6.50 -18.06 13.92
CA THR A 14 7.57 -18.64 13.08
C THR A 14 7.32 -20.12 12.82
N LYS A 15 6.88 -20.87 13.84
CA LYS A 15 6.50 -22.28 13.68
C LYS A 15 5.33 -22.44 12.72
N ASN A 16 4.24 -21.69 12.90
CA ASN A 16 3.07 -21.77 12.02
C ASN A 16 3.41 -21.33 10.59
N TYR A 17 4.22 -20.28 10.43
CA TYR A 17 4.69 -19.81 9.12
C TYR A 17 5.56 -20.85 8.44
N MET A 18 6.50 -21.48 9.15
CA MET A 18 7.37 -22.54 8.59
C MET A 18 6.58 -23.81 8.26
N GLU A 19 5.60 -24.19 9.09
CA GLU A 19 4.67 -25.28 8.81
C GLU A 19 3.81 -24.98 7.57
N TRP A 20 3.38 -23.73 7.39
CA TRP A 20 2.55 -23.29 6.26
C TRP A 20 3.36 -23.05 4.96
N LYS A 21 4.63 -22.62 5.08
CA LYS A 21 5.58 -22.40 3.97
C LYS A 21 5.93 -23.70 3.23
N GLY A 22 5.62 -24.87 3.80
CA GLY A 22 5.60 -26.14 3.08
C GLY A 22 6.95 -26.54 2.47
N GLY A 23 7.99 -26.70 3.30
CA GLY A 23 9.33 -27.10 2.82
C GLY A 23 10.08 -28.16 3.63
N GLY A 24 9.50 -28.69 4.72
CA GLY A 24 10.29 -29.39 5.74
C GLY A 24 10.35 -30.92 5.68
N LYS A 25 9.47 -31.61 4.95
CA LYS A 25 9.49 -33.09 4.87
C LYS A 25 9.40 -33.53 3.42
N ARG A 26 10.42 -34.27 2.96
CA ARG A 26 10.29 -35.14 1.78
C ARG A 26 9.37 -36.29 2.15
N ASP A 27 8.08 -36.01 2.19
CA ASP A 27 7.05 -37.02 2.35
C ASP A 27 7.05 -37.88 1.08
N TYR A 28 7.36 -39.17 1.25
CA TYR A 28 7.32 -40.15 0.16
C TYR A 28 5.90 -40.36 -0.40
N SER A 29 4.85 -39.77 0.22
CA SER A 29 3.50 -39.73 -0.33
C SER A 29 3.36 -38.82 -1.55
N TYR A 30 4.37 -37.98 -1.82
CA TYR A 30 4.42 -37.08 -2.96
C TYR A 30 5.05 -37.68 -4.23
N ASN A 31 5.41 -38.97 -4.24
CA ASN A 31 5.91 -39.64 -5.44
C ASN A 31 4.91 -39.64 -6.61
N ASN A 32 3.61 -39.44 -6.33
CA ASN A 32 2.55 -39.28 -7.33
C ASN A 32 2.23 -37.82 -7.67
N ILE A 33 2.86 -36.85 -6.99
CA ILE A 33 2.65 -35.42 -7.24
C ILE A 33 3.75 -34.93 -8.20
N PRO A 34 3.39 -34.44 -9.40
CA PRO A 34 4.37 -33.95 -10.37
C PRO A 34 5.23 -32.83 -9.78
N ARG A 35 6.52 -32.81 -10.12
CA ARG A 35 7.44 -31.75 -9.71
C ARG A 35 6.94 -30.41 -10.26
N PHE A 36 6.50 -29.52 -9.38
CA PHE A 36 5.91 -28.21 -9.73
C PHE A 36 6.87 -27.03 -9.51
N TYR A 37 8.07 -27.29 -8.98
CA TYR A 37 9.12 -26.31 -8.73
C TYR A 37 10.39 -26.65 -9.52
N TYR A 38 10.93 -25.64 -10.21
CA TYR A 38 12.21 -25.66 -10.91
C TYR A 38 12.99 -24.41 -10.47
N ARG A 39 14.22 -24.59 -9.98
CA ARG A 39 15.09 -23.48 -9.55
C ARG A 39 15.28 -22.48 -10.69
N LEU A 40 15.36 -21.19 -10.37
CA LEU A 40 15.68 -20.18 -11.37
C LEU A 40 17.07 -20.48 -11.96
N PRO A 41 17.25 -20.44 -13.29
CA PRO A 41 18.56 -20.67 -13.90
C PRO A 41 19.52 -19.55 -13.50
N ALA A 42 20.74 -19.90 -13.13
CA ALA A 42 21.80 -18.93 -12.86
C ALA A 42 22.22 -18.19 -14.14
N GLU A 43 22.91 -17.06 -14.02
CA GLU A 43 23.29 -16.19 -15.16
C GLU A 43 24.18 -16.90 -16.20
N ASP A 44 24.89 -17.95 -15.79
CA ASP A 44 25.72 -18.79 -16.64
C ASP A 44 24.92 -19.87 -17.40
N GLU A 45 23.66 -20.14 -17.01
CA GLU A 45 22.80 -21.18 -17.61
C GLU A 45 21.91 -20.65 -18.74
N VAL A 46 22.54 -20.14 -19.80
CA VAL A 46 21.91 -19.45 -20.95
C VAL A 46 20.74 -20.24 -21.57
N LEU A 47 20.84 -21.56 -21.66
CA LEU A 47 19.85 -22.39 -22.35
C LEU A 47 18.58 -22.58 -21.52
N GLN A 48 18.72 -22.65 -20.19
CA GLN A 48 17.59 -22.74 -19.26
C GLN A 48 16.91 -21.37 -19.09
N GLN A 49 17.66 -20.27 -19.14
CA GLN A 49 17.07 -18.92 -19.21
C GLN A 49 16.20 -18.75 -20.45
N LYS A 50 16.70 -19.12 -21.65
CA LYS A 50 15.91 -19.05 -22.88
C LYS A 50 14.67 -19.95 -22.86
N LEU A 51 14.79 -21.17 -22.34
CA LEU A 51 13.64 -22.07 -22.19
C LEU A 51 12.58 -21.47 -21.27
N ARG A 52 13.02 -20.79 -20.20
CA ARG A 52 12.13 -20.11 -19.28
C ARG A 52 11.47 -18.90 -19.92
N GLU A 53 12.21 -18.07 -20.65
CA GLU A 53 11.66 -16.94 -21.41
C GLU A 53 10.59 -17.39 -22.39
N GLU A 54 10.84 -18.47 -23.14
CA GLU A 54 9.86 -19.08 -24.04
C GLU A 54 8.64 -19.62 -23.27
N SER A 55 8.85 -20.29 -22.12
CA SER A 55 7.74 -20.76 -21.28
C SER A 55 6.89 -19.60 -20.71
N ARG A 56 7.53 -18.48 -20.33
CA ARG A 56 6.89 -17.23 -19.90
C ARG A 56 6.10 -16.63 -21.05
N ALA A 57 6.70 -16.53 -22.24
CA ALA A 57 6.05 -16.01 -23.44
C ALA A 57 4.79 -16.83 -23.77
N VAL A 58 4.86 -18.16 -23.73
CA VAL A 58 3.71 -19.04 -23.98
C VAL A 58 2.63 -18.91 -22.89
N PHE A 59 3.01 -18.80 -21.61
CA PHE A 59 2.06 -18.59 -20.52
C PHE A 59 1.36 -17.23 -20.63
N LEU A 60 2.11 -16.17 -20.88
CA LEU A 60 1.60 -14.83 -21.14
C LEU A 60 0.71 -14.81 -22.37
N GLN A 61 1.07 -15.54 -23.42
CA GLN A 61 0.24 -15.69 -24.61
C GLN A 61 -1.09 -16.41 -24.29
N ARG A 62 -1.08 -17.46 -23.47
CA ARG A 62 -2.32 -18.14 -23.01
C ARG A 62 -3.20 -17.20 -22.19
N LYS A 63 -2.61 -16.46 -21.23
CA LYS A 63 -3.36 -15.50 -20.41
C LYS A 63 -3.87 -14.30 -21.21
N SER A 64 -3.08 -13.80 -22.16
CA SER A 64 -3.50 -12.76 -23.10
C SER A 64 -4.67 -13.21 -23.97
N ARG A 65 -4.77 -14.50 -24.31
CA ARG A 65 -5.92 -15.05 -25.05
C ARG A 65 -7.20 -15.15 -24.20
N GLU A 66 -7.09 -15.20 -22.87
CA GLU A 66 -8.25 -15.20 -21.96
C GLU A 66 -8.82 -13.79 -21.74
N LEU A 67 -8.00 -12.76 -21.93
CA LEU A 67 -8.39 -11.36 -21.77
C LEU A 67 -9.14 -10.83 -23.01
N LEU A 68 -9.99 -9.83 -22.76
CA LEU A 68 -10.65 -9.06 -23.81
C LEU A 68 -9.66 -8.06 -24.42
N ASP A 69 -9.49 -8.12 -25.74
CA ASP A 69 -8.70 -7.14 -26.47
C ASP A 69 -9.50 -5.87 -26.80
N ASN A 70 -8.84 -4.88 -27.41
CA ASN A 70 -9.47 -3.60 -27.71
C ASN A 70 -10.57 -3.71 -28.78
N GLU A 71 -10.44 -4.64 -29.74
CA GLU A 71 -11.45 -4.85 -30.78
C GLU A 71 -12.69 -5.52 -30.19
N GLU A 72 -12.50 -6.52 -29.32
CA GLU A 72 -13.56 -7.19 -28.56
C GLU A 72 -14.31 -6.21 -27.64
N LEU A 73 -13.59 -5.27 -26.99
CA LEU A 73 -14.20 -4.22 -26.18
C LEU A 73 -15.00 -3.21 -27.03
N GLN A 74 -14.48 -2.81 -28.19
CA GLN A 74 -15.20 -1.94 -29.13
C GLN A 74 -16.45 -2.63 -29.70
N ASN A 75 -16.34 -3.92 -30.04
CA ASN A 75 -17.47 -4.72 -30.50
C ASN A 75 -18.53 -4.89 -29.39
N LEU A 76 -18.11 -5.12 -28.14
CA LEU A 76 -19.02 -5.17 -26.99
C LEU A 76 -19.77 -3.85 -26.82
N TRP A 77 -19.07 -2.72 -26.89
CA TRP A 77 -19.68 -1.38 -26.82
C TRP A 77 -20.72 -1.20 -27.92
N PHE A 78 -20.35 -1.52 -29.17
CA PHE A 78 -21.24 -1.40 -30.32
C PHE A 78 -22.48 -2.29 -30.20
N LEU A 79 -22.33 -3.53 -29.73
CA LEU A 79 -23.45 -4.45 -29.53
C LEU A 79 -24.39 -3.97 -28.42
N LEU A 80 -23.85 -3.43 -27.32
CA LEU A 80 -24.65 -2.86 -26.24
C LEU A 80 -25.45 -1.65 -26.74
N ASP A 81 -24.81 -0.73 -27.46
CA ASP A 81 -25.44 0.48 -28.02
C ASP A 81 -26.55 0.14 -29.04
N LYS A 82 -26.31 -0.84 -29.91
CA LYS A 82 -27.31 -1.32 -30.88
C LYS A 82 -28.56 -1.95 -30.23
N HIS A 83 -28.40 -2.52 -29.04
CA HIS A 83 -29.45 -3.26 -28.33
C HIS A 83 -30.06 -2.47 -27.15
N GLN A 84 -29.88 -1.15 -27.15
CA GLN A 84 -30.51 -0.24 -26.20
C GLN A 84 -32.04 -0.31 -26.22
N THR A 85 -32.68 -0.10 -25.07
CA THR A 85 -34.12 -0.28 -24.87
C THR A 85 -34.81 1.05 -24.52
N PRO A 86 -35.65 1.61 -25.42
CA PRO A 86 -36.41 2.83 -25.15
C PRO A 86 -37.38 2.68 -23.95
N PRO A 87 -37.82 3.78 -23.29
CA PRO A 87 -37.53 5.19 -23.58
C PRO A 87 -36.19 5.66 -23.01
N MET A 88 -35.47 6.48 -23.77
CA MET A 88 -34.26 7.15 -23.30
C MET A 88 -34.66 8.26 -22.33
N ILE A 89 -34.37 8.07 -21.04
CA ILE A 89 -34.55 9.11 -20.04
C ILE A 89 -33.22 9.87 -19.99
N GLY A 90 -33.10 10.97 -20.74
CA GLY A 90 -31.84 11.73 -20.86
C GLY A 90 -30.85 11.15 -21.88
N GLU A 91 -29.55 11.35 -21.63
CA GLU A 91 -28.44 10.88 -22.49
C GLU A 91 -27.95 9.45 -22.13
N GLU A 92 -28.55 8.80 -21.13
CA GLU A 92 -28.11 7.49 -20.67
C GLU A 92 -28.72 6.35 -21.50
N ALA A 93 -27.86 5.61 -22.20
CA ALA A 93 -28.24 4.40 -22.92
C ALA A 93 -28.52 3.26 -21.93
N MET A 94 -29.73 2.71 -21.96
CA MET A 94 -30.22 1.69 -21.02
C MET A 94 -30.53 0.38 -21.75
N ILE A 95 -30.32 -0.76 -21.08
CA ILE A 95 -30.59 -2.10 -21.63
C ILE A 95 -31.42 -2.96 -20.67
N ASN A 96 -32.44 -3.65 -21.19
CA ASN A 96 -33.23 -4.61 -20.41
C ASN A 96 -32.56 -6.00 -20.37
N TYR A 97 -33.07 -6.90 -19.53
CA TYR A 97 -32.47 -8.23 -19.34
C TYR A 97 -32.50 -9.10 -20.61
N ASP A 98 -33.59 -9.03 -21.39
CA ASP A 98 -33.71 -9.83 -22.62
C ASP A 98 -32.68 -9.42 -23.68
N ASN A 99 -32.46 -8.12 -23.85
CA ASN A 99 -31.44 -7.61 -24.77
C ASN A 99 -30.03 -7.82 -24.21
N PHE A 100 -29.85 -7.74 -22.89
CA PHE A 100 -28.60 -8.08 -22.22
C PHE A 100 -28.15 -9.51 -22.54
N LEU A 101 -29.05 -10.50 -22.46
CA LEU A 101 -28.74 -11.88 -22.84
C LEU A 101 -28.40 -12.02 -24.33
N LYS A 102 -29.16 -11.36 -25.21
CA LYS A 102 -28.89 -11.37 -26.66
C LYS A 102 -27.54 -10.76 -27.02
N VAL A 103 -27.11 -9.71 -26.31
CA VAL A 103 -25.76 -9.14 -26.46
C VAL A 103 -24.72 -10.14 -25.97
N GLY A 104 -24.96 -10.82 -24.84
CA GLY A 104 -24.06 -11.84 -24.31
C GLY A 104 -23.81 -13.01 -25.27
N GLU A 105 -24.83 -13.45 -26.01
CA GLU A 105 -24.69 -14.48 -27.05
C GLU A 105 -23.86 -14.01 -28.25
N LYS A 106 -23.91 -12.72 -28.58
CA LYS A 106 -23.22 -12.12 -29.74
C LYS A 106 -21.83 -11.56 -29.43
N ALA A 107 -21.56 -11.21 -28.18
CA ALA A 107 -20.31 -10.59 -27.74
C ALA A 107 -19.12 -11.58 -27.63
N GLY A 108 -19.37 -12.87 -27.88
CA GLY A 108 -18.35 -13.92 -27.92
C GLY A 108 -18.10 -14.60 -26.57
N ALA A 109 -17.40 -15.75 -26.63
CA ALA A 109 -17.22 -16.64 -25.48
C ALA A 109 -16.50 -15.98 -24.28
N LYS A 110 -15.54 -15.08 -24.54
CA LYS A 110 -14.81 -14.35 -23.49
C LYS A 110 -15.68 -13.32 -22.76
N CYS A 111 -16.64 -12.71 -23.46
CA CYS A 111 -17.56 -11.74 -22.87
C CYS A 111 -18.68 -12.43 -22.07
N MET A 112 -19.09 -13.63 -22.48
CA MET A 112 -20.22 -14.37 -21.91
C MET A 112 -20.12 -14.55 -20.38
N GLN A 113 -18.91 -14.69 -19.84
CA GLN A 113 -18.67 -14.80 -18.39
C GLN A 113 -19.16 -13.58 -17.58
N PHE A 114 -19.29 -12.41 -18.21
CA PHE A 114 -19.78 -11.18 -17.58
C PHE A 114 -21.31 -11.04 -17.66
N PHE A 115 -21.96 -11.77 -18.56
CA PHE A 115 -23.41 -11.73 -18.79
C PHE A 115 -24.15 -12.73 -17.89
N THR A 116 -24.08 -12.51 -16.57
CA THR A 116 -24.81 -13.34 -15.59
C THR A 116 -25.96 -12.59 -14.94
N ALA A 117 -27.02 -13.32 -14.55
CA ALA A 117 -28.16 -12.77 -13.81
C ALA A 117 -27.73 -12.02 -12.53
N ARG A 118 -26.66 -12.50 -11.89
CA ARG A 118 -26.07 -11.87 -10.69
C ARG A 118 -25.46 -10.50 -10.97
N VAL A 119 -24.77 -10.35 -12.11
CA VAL A 119 -24.20 -9.06 -12.51
C VAL A 119 -25.30 -8.08 -12.88
N PHE A 120 -26.30 -8.54 -13.62
CA PHE A 120 -27.46 -7.72 -13.98
C PHE A 120 -28.21 -7.21 -12.74
N ALA A 121 -28.52 -8.09 -11.78
CA ALA A 121 -29.20 -7.71 -10.53
C ALA A 121 -28.39 -6.74 -9.67
N LYS A 122 -27.05 -6.83 -9.69
CA LYS A 122 -26.17 -5.90 -8.96
C LYS A 122 -26.14 -4.49 -9.55
N LEU A 123 -26.31 -4.38 -10.86
CA LEU A 123 -26.28 -3.11 -11.59
C LEU A 123 -27.68 -2.51 -11.77
N LEU A 124 -28.71 -3.19 -11.28
CA LEU A 124 -30.08 -2.72 -11.31
C LEU A 124 -30.30 -1.70 -10.20
N HIS A 125 -30.37 -0.42 -10.57
CA HIS A 125 -30.65 0.67 -9.65
C HIS A 125 -32.01 1.29 -9.98
N SER A 126 -33.00 1.07 -9.10
CA SER A 126 -34.26 1.82 -8.96
C SER A 126 -35.00 2.25 -10.26
N ASP A 127 -34.83 1.54 -11.37
CA ASP A 127 -35.51 1.83 -12.65
C ASP A 127 -36.87 1.14 -12.67
N PRO A 128 -37.99 1.88 -12.86
CA PRO A 128 -39.33 1.32 -12.93
C PRO A 128 -39.53 0.27 -14.04
N TYR A 129 -38.64 0.24 -15.04
CA TYR A 129 -38.70 -0.65 -16.20
C TYR A 129 -37.69 -1.82 -16.13
N GLY A 130 -36.94 -1.95 -15.03
CA GLY A 130 -36.03 -3.08 -14.84
C GLY A 130 -34.78 -3.06 -15.74
N ARG A 131 -34.26 -1.89 -16.12
CA ARG A 131 -33.11 -1.73 -17.02
C ARG A 131 -31.83 -1.35 -16.27
N ILE A 132 -30.68 -1.63 -16.88
CA ILE A 132 -29.36 -1.24 -16.38
C ILE A 132 -28.69 -0.24 -17.33
N SER A 133 -27.81 0.61 -16.79
CA SER A 133 -26.98 1.52 -17.58
C SER A 133 -25.92 0.75 -18.36
N ILE A 134 -25.90 0.95 -19.68
CA ILE A 134 -24.90 0.34 -20.58
C ILE A 134 -23.50 0.80 -20.18
N MET A 135 -23.32 2.08 -19.87
CA MET A 135 -22.04 2.65 -19.43
C MET A 135 -21.55 2.01 -18.13
N GLN A 136 -22.45 1.80 -17.16
CA GLN A 136 -22.10 1.21 -15.87
C GLN A 136 -21.71 -0.27 -16.01
N PHE A 137 -22.40 -1.02 -16.88
CA PHE A 137 -22.03 -2.39 -17.22
C PHE A 137 -20.71 -2.46 -17.99
N PHE A 138 -20.49 -1.58 -18.97
CA PHE A 138 -19.24 -1.53 -19.71
C PHE A 138 -18.04 -1.24 -18.79
N ASN A 139 -18.19 -0.26 -17.89
CA ASN A 139 -17.20 0.03 -16.86
C ASN A 139 -16.98 -1.14 -15.89
N TYR A 140 -18.02 -1.88 -15.54
CA TYR A 140 -17.89 -3.10 -14.75
C TYR A 140 -17.02 -4.14 -15.47
N VAL A 141 -17.27 -4.40 -16.75
CA VAL A 141 -16.44 -5.31 -17.57
C VAL A 141 -14.99 -4.82 -17.65
N MET A 142 -14.77 -3.51 -17.83
CA MET A 142 -13.43 -2.93 -17.85
C MET A 142 -12.69 -3.06 -16.50
N ARG A 143 -13.39 -2.90 -15.37
CA ARG A 143 -12.79 -2.98 -14.02
C ARG A 143 -12.56 -4.42 -13.56
N LYS A 144 -13.49 -5.34 -13.84
CA LYS A 144 -13.35 -6.76 -13.48
C LYS A 144 -12.40 -7.52 -14.39
N GLY A 145 -12.17 -7.02 -15.60
CA GLY A 145 -11.30 -7.64 -16.59
C GLY A 145 -9.83 -7.25 -16.52
N LYS A 146 -9.34 -6.48 -15.53
CA LYS A 146 -7.95 -6.01 -15.49
C LYS A 146 -7.34 -5.94 -14.08
N ILE A 147 -6.27 -6.70 -13.86
CA ILE A 147 -4.98 -6.12 -13.46
C ILE A 147 -4.18 -6.15 -14.74
N LYS A 148 -3.63 -5.04 -15.25
CA LYS A 148 -2.89 -5.16 -16.51
C LYS A 148 -1.67 -6.03 -16.24
N ILE A 149 -1.50 -7.06 -17.05
CA ILE A 149 -0.27 -7.85 -17.04
C ILE A 149 0.94 -6.94 -17.30
N GLN A 150 0.76 -5.87 -18.08
CA GLN A 150 1.76 -4.78 -18.21
C GLN A 150 2.07 -4.12 -16.87
N ASP A 151 1.08 -3.83 -16.02
CA ASP A 151 1.28 -3.23 -14.71
C ASP A 151 1.94 -4.24 -13.74
N ILE A 152 1.70 -5.55 -13.89
CA ILE A 152 2.36 -6.63 -13.12
C ILE A 152 3.80 -6.90 -13.62
N LEU A 153 4.04 -6.81 -14.93
CA LEU A 153 5.36 -7.00 -15.52
C LEU A 153 6.24 -5.75 -15.44
N ALA A 154 5.63 -4.58 -15.27
CA ALA A 154 6.34 -3.31 -15.10
C ALA A 154 6.54 -2.92 -13.63
N CYS A 155 5.89 -3.62 -12.68
CA CYS A 155 6.14 -3.41 -11.26
C CYS A 155 7.23 -4.38 -10.75
N SER A 156 8.09 -3.88 -9.85
CA SER A 156 9.10 -4.68 -9.15
C SER A 156 8.50 -5.76 -8.26
N PHE A 157 7.21 -5.67 -7.94
CA PHE A 157 6.46 -6.63 -7.12
C PHE A 157 6.67 -8.08 -7.51
N LEU A 158 6.72 -8.38 -8.82
CA LEU A 158 6.85 -9.76 -9.27
C LEU A 158 8.28 -10.26 -9.08
N ASP A 159 9.27 -9.38 -9.20
CA ASP A 159 10.66 -9.70 -8.90
C ASP A 159 10.82 -9.94 -7.39
N ASP A 160 10.29 -9.05 -6.55
CA ASP A 160 10.28 -9.22 -5.09
C ASP A 160 9.59 -10.54 -4.67
N LEU A 161 8.46 -10.89 -5.28
CA LEU A 161 7.76 -12.14 -4.97
C LEU A 161 8.52 -13.40 -5.44
N LEU A 162 9.25 -13.29 -6.57
CA LEU A 162 10.04 -14.39 -7.12
C LEU A 162 11.35 -14.60 -6.36
N GLU A 163 11.99 -13.52 -5.89
CA GLU A 163 13.20 -13.57 -5.07
C GLU A 163 13.01 -14.50 -3.88
N LEU A 164 11.87 -14.40 -3.19
CA LEU A 164 11.57 -15.20 -1.99
C LEU A 164 11.49 -16.72 -2.20
N ARG A 165 11.53 -17.18 -3.45
CA ARG A 165 11.60 -18.61 -3.77
C ARG A 165 13.03 -19.14 -3.74
N ASP A 166 14.04 -18.28 -3.76
CA ASP A 166 15.42 -18.70 -3.59
C ASP A 166 15.72 -18.94 -2.11
N GLU A 167 16.07 -20.18 -1.78
CA GLU A 167 16.34 -20.63 -0.41
C GLU A 167 17.68 -20.08 0.12
N GLU A 168 18.55 -19.57 -0.76
CA GLU A 168 19.89 -19.04 -0.45
C GLU A 168 19.96 -17.50 -0.40
N LEU A 169 18.81 -16.81 -0.35
CA LEU A 169 18.77 -15.35 -0.22
C LEU A 169 19.54 -14.88 1.03
N SER A 170 20.40 -13.86 0.84
CA SER A 170 21.09 -13.20 1.94
C SER A 170 20.08 -12.56 2.91
N LYS A 171 20.47 -12.39 4.18
CA LYS A 171 19.62 -11.74 5.19
C LYS A 171 19.28 -10.30 4.81
N GLU A 172 20.24 -9.54 4.27
CA GLU A 172 20.03 -8.15 3.81
C GLU A 172 18.99 -8.07 2.67
N SER A 173 19.05 -8.99 1.70
CA SER A 173 18.07 -9.06 0.61
C SER A 173 16.67 -9.43 1.13
N GLN A 174 16.59 -10.29 2.16
CA GLN A 174 15.31 -10.60 2.80
C GLN A 174 14.74 -9.38 3.53
N GLU A 175 15.56 -8.59 4.22
CA GLU A 175 15.12 -7.38 4.92
C GLU A 175 14.67 -6.25 3.99
N SER A 176 15.24 -6.17 2.79
CA SER A 176 14.79 -5.24 1.75
C SER A 176 13.47 -5.65 1.10
N ASN A 177 13.13 -6.94 1.13
CA ASN A 177 11.95 -7.48 0.47
C ASN A 177 10.76 -7.48 1.44
N TRP A 178 9.73 -6.68 1.14
CA TRP A 178 8.58 -6.53 2.04
C TRP A 178 7.73 -7.80 2.18
N PHE A 179 7.80 -8.73 1.22
CA PHE A 179 7.07 -10.00 1.26
C PHE A 179 7.80 -11.06 2.10
N SER A 180 9.03 -10.79 2.55
CA SER A 180 9.83 -11.73 3.32
C SER A 180 9.26 -11.93 4.73
N ALA A 181 9.54 -13.11 5.30
CA ALA A 181 9.15 -13.38 6.69
C ALA A 181 9.82 -12.42 7.68
N PRO A 182 11.14 -12.11 7.56
CA PRO A 182 11.78 -11.10 8.40
C PRO A 182 11.12 -9.72 8.33
N SER A 183 10.76 -9.24 7.14
CA SER A 183 10.10 -7.94 6.96
C SER A 183 8.70 -7.93 7.56
N ALA A 184 7.90 -8.98 7.30
CA ALA A 184 6.57 -9.11 7.90
C ALA A 184 6.64 -9.18 9.44
N LEU A 185 7.62 -9.93 9.98
CA LEU A 185 7.88 -10.03 11.42
C LEU A 185 8.36 -8.70 12.01
N ARG A 186 9.19 -7.94 11.30
CA ARG A 186 9.64 -6.61 11.75
C ARG A 186 8.45 -5.69 11.97
N VAL A 187 7.54 -5.61 10.99
CA VAL A 187 6.37 -4.71 11.04
C VAL A 187 5.38 -5.15 12.10
N TYR A 188 5.12 -6.46 12.18
CA TYR A 188 4.24 -7.02 13.20
C TYR A 188 4.84 -6.86 14.61
N GLY A 189 6.14 -7.07 14.78
CA GLY A 189 6.84 -6.84 16.04
C GLY A 189 6.82 -5.38 16.47
N GLN A 190 6.95 -4.44 15.53
CA GLN A 190 6.77 -3.01 15.80
C GLN A 190 5.35 -2.70 16.29
N TYR A 191 4.33 -3.29 15.67
CA TYR A 191 2.94 -3.15 16.12
C TYR A 191 2.76 -3.62 17.58
N LEU A 192 3.24 -4.83 17.90
CA LEU A 192 3.18 -5.38 19.27
C LEU A 192 4.02 -4.62 20.29
N ASN A 193 5.02 -3.87 19.84
CA ASN A 193 5.80 -3.00 20.73
C ASN A 193 5.08 -1.69 21.04
N LEU A 194 4.21 -1.24 20.14
CA LEU A 194 3.41 -0.03 20.32
C LEU A 194 2.17 -0.31 21.17
N ASP A 195 1.50 -1.44 20.95
CA ASP A 195 0.34 -1.92 21.72
C ASP A 195 0.78 -2.34 23.14
N LYS A 196 0.65 -1.42 24.09
CA LYS A 196 1.09 -1.61 25.49
C LYS A 196 0.04 -2.24 26.36
N ASP A 197 -1.23 -2.00 26.06
CA ASP A 197 -2.34 -2.59 26.80
C ASP A 197 -2.71 -3.99 26.29
N HIS A 198 -2.12 -4.41 25.16
CA HIS A 198 -2.27 -5.70 24.51
C HIS A 198 -3.73 -5.97 24.13
N ASN A 199 -4.46 -4.91 23.78
CA ASN A 199 -5.84 -5.01 23.37
C ASN A 199 -5.99 -5.37 21.87
N GLY A 200 -4.87 -5.41 21.12
CA GLY A 200 -4.82 -5.76 19.71
C GLY A 200 -5.15 -4.61 18.76
N MET A 201 -5.34 -3.40 19.27
CA MET A 201 -5.55 -2.13 18.57
C MET A 201 -4.48 -1.12 19.01
N LEU A 202 -4.37 0.01 18.31
CA LEU A 202 -3.46 1.09 18.68
C LEU A 202 -4.21 2.39 18.96
N SER A 203 -4.03 2.91 20.16
CA SER A 203 -4.42 4.27 20.53
C SER A 203 -3.48 5.32 19.91
N LYS A 204 -3.95 6.58 19.86
CA LYS A 204 -3.14 7.70 19.34
C LYS A 204 -1.85 7.86 20.13
N GLU A 205 -1.91 7.71 21.44
CA GLU A 205 -0.78 7.79 22.36
C GLU A 205 0.26 6.70 22.08
N GLU A 206 -0.17 5.51 21.69
CA GLU A 206 0.73 4.42 21.32
C GLU A 206 1.36 4.65 19.96
N LEU A 207 0.57 5.03 18.95
CA LEU A 207 1.10 5.34 17.62
C LEU A 207 2.05 6.53 17.64
N SER A 208 1.90 7.47 18.57
CA SER A 208 2.82 8.61 18.73
C SER A 208 4.26 8.21 18.99
N ARG A 209 4.51 6.98 19.44
CA ARG A 209 5.85 6.42 19.69
C ARG A 209 6.41 5.67 18.49
N TYR A 210 5.70 5.62 17.36
CA TYR A 210 6.19 4.99 16.15
C TYR A 210 7.46 5.70 15.65
N GLY A 211 8.46 4.91 15.24
CA GLY A 211 9.75 5.42 14.76
C GLY A 211 10.52 6.15 15.85
N THR A 212 10.87 7.41 15.61
CA THR A 212 11.54 8.28 16.60
C THR A 212 10.55 9.04 17.49
N GLY A 213 9.24 8.85 17.30
CA GLY A 213 8.20 9.57 18.04
C GLY A 213 8.11 11.06 17.72
N THR A 214 8.53 11.42 16.50
CA THR A 214 8.63 12.81 16.02
C THR A 214 7.40 13.30 15.27
N PHE A 215 6.38 12.45 15.10
CA PHE A 215 5.16 12.87 14.43
C PHE A 215 4.40 13.91 15.25
N THR A 216 3.99 15.00 14.59
CA THR A 216 3.23 16.06 15.25
C THR A 216 1.85 15.55 15.66
N ASN A 217 1.34 16.05 16.79
CA ASN A 217 0.03 15.68 17.29
C ASN A 217 -1.09 15.95 16.29
N VAL A 218 -0.97 17.04 15.52
CA VAL A 218 -1.90 17.40 14.45
C VAL A 218 -1.89 16.37 13.33
N PHE A 219 -0.71 15.90 12.91
CA PHE A 219 -0.64 14.86 11.88
C PHE A 219 -1.29 13.57 12.38
N LEU A 220 -1.02 13.16 13.62
CA LEU A 220 -1.65 11.99 14.22
C LEU A 220 -3.17 12.15 14.36
N ASP A 221 -3.67 13.34 14.71
CA ASP A 221 -5.11 13.63 14.72
C ASP A 221 -5.73 13.43 13.34
N GLN A 222 -5.05 13.87 12.27
CA GLN A 222 -5.53 13.65 10.91
C GLN A 222 -5.50 12.18 10.52
N VAL A 223 -4.49 11.42 10.95
CA VAL A 223 -4.44 9.96 10.73
C VAL A 223 -5.68 9.30 11.33
N TYR A 224 -5.98 9.55 12.61
CA TYR A 224 -7.12 8.93 13.31
C TYR A 224 -8.48 9.45 12.84
N GLN A 225 -8.56 10.66 12.28
CA GLN A 225 -9.79 11.15 11.63
C GLN A 225 -9.97 10.58 10.22
N GLY A 226 -8.87 10.31 9.50
CA GLY A 226 -8.86 9.90 8.10
C GLY A 226 -8.94 8.38 7.90
N CYS A 227 -8.62 7.59 8.94
CA CYS A 227 -8.57 6.14 8.89
C CYS A 227 -9.78 5.48 9.57
N LEU A 228 -9.93 4.17 9.40
CA LEU A 228 -11.00 3.41 10.06
C LEU A 228 -10.57 3.11 11.50
N THR A 229 -11.25 3.72 12.47
CA THR A 229 -10.99 3.51 13.90
C THR A 229 -12.16 2.83 14.58
N TYR A 230 -11.88 1.96 15.54
CA TYR A 230 -12.87 1.34 16.43
C TYR A 230 -12.66 1.93 17.83
N ASP A 231 -13.67 2.65 18.34
CA ASP A 231 -13.61 3.34 19.64
C ASP A 231 -12.40 4.28 19.82
N GLY A 232 -11.91 4.86 18.70
CA GLY A 232 -10.74 5.76 18.70
C GLY A 232 -9.40 5.06 18.55
N GLU A 233 -9.39 3.74 18.33
CA GLU A 233 -8.18 2.93 18.16
C GLU A 233 -8.12 2.34 16.74
N MET A 234 -6.92 2.15 16.20
CA MET A 234 -6.73 1.59 14.86
C MET A 234 -6.38 0.11 14.90
N ASP A 235 -6.86 -0.65 13.91
CA ASP A 235 -6.53 -2.06 13.75
C ASP A 235 -5.20 -2.26 13.00
N TYR A 236 -4.66 -3.49 13.08
CA TYR A 236 -3.41 -3.84 12.39
C TYR A 236 -3.48 -3.61 10.88
N LYS A 237 -4.65 -3.78 10.25
CA LYS A 237 -4.81 -3.56 8.81
C LYS A 237 -4.62 -2.09 8.46
N THR A 238 -5.18 -1.19 9.26
CA THR A 238 -5.08 0.26 9.11
C THR A 238 -3.67 0.74 9.43
N TYR A 239 -3.04 0.21 10.48
CA TYR A 239 -1.63 0.43 10.78
C TYR A 239 -0.73 0.03 9.61
N LEU A 240 -0.98 -1.11 8.98
CA LEU A 240 -0.19 -1.58 7.85
C LEU A 240 -0.30 -0.64 6.64
N ASP A 241 -1.49 -0.11 6.35
CA ASP A 241 -1.66 0.89 5.28
C ASP A 241 -0.89 2.17 5.59
N PHE A 242 -0.89 2.60 6.85
CA PHE A 242 -0.11 3.74 7.33
C PHE A 242 1.40 3.53 7.15
N VAL A 243 1.93 2.40 7.62
CA VAL A 243 3.37 2.06 7.48
C VAL A 243 3.77 1.96 6.01
N LEU A 244 2.98 1.29 5.19
CA LEU A 244 3.24 1.13 3.76
C LEU A 244 3.31 2.48 3.04
N ALA A 245 2.40 3.41 3.38
CA ALA A 245 2.41 4.75 2.80
C ALA A 245 3.64 5.57 3.22
N LEU A 246 4.10 5.43 4.47
CA LEU A 246 5.25 6.17 4.99
C LEU A 246 6.60 5.63 4.48
N GLU A 247 6.76 4.32 4.35
CA GLU A 247 7.97 3.72 3.79
C GLU A 247 8.09 4.01 2.28
N ASN A 248 6.97 4.11 1.56
CA ASN A 248 6.94 4.31 0.10
C ASN A 248 6.52 5.73 -0.32
N ARG A 249 6.94 6.76 0.41
CA ARG A 249 6.57 8.19 0.18
C ARG A 249 6.74 8.74 -1.23
N LYS A 250 7.57 8.09 -2.07
CA LYS A 250 7.82 8.49 -3.46
C LYS A 250 6.72 8.00 -4.42
N GLU A 251 5.99 6.95 -4.04
CA GLU A 251 4.97 6.35 -4.87
C GLU A 251 3.72 7.24 -4.95
N PRO A 252 3.08 7.38 -6.14
CA PRO A 252 1.88 8.20 -6.30
C PRO A 252 0.74 7.81 -5.34
N ALA A 253 0.58 6.52 -5.06
CA ALA A 253 -0.44 6.02 -4.14
C ALA A 253 -0.20 6.46 -2.69
N ALA A 254 1.06 6.40 -2.24
CA ALA A 254 1.46 6.87 -0.91
C ALA A 254 1.32 8.39 -0.78
N LEU A 255 1.73 9.15 -1.81
CA LEU A 255 1.54 10.59 -1.87
C LEU A 255 0.06 10.97 -1.79
N GLN A 256 -0.83 10.24 -2.48
CA GLN A 256 -2.26 10.47 -2.40
C GLN A 256 -2.81 10.22 -0.97
N TYR A 257 -2.35 9.16 -0.31
CA TYR A 257 -2.72 8.88 1.08
C TYR A 257 -2.27 10.01 2.01
N ILE A 258 -1.01 10.42 1.94
CA ILE A 258 -0.45 11.47 2.80
C ILE A 258 -1.09 12.83 2.50
N PHE A 259 -1.29 13.16 1.23
CA PHE A 259 -1.93 14.42 0.83
C PHE A 259 -3.35 14.53 1.40
N LYS A 260 -4.11 13.43 1.40
CA LYS A 260 -5.44 13.39 2.01
C LYS A 260 -5.40 13.68 3.51
N LEU A 261 -4.34 13.27 4.21
CA LEU A 261 -4.14 13.59 5.64
C LEU A 261 -3.71 15.05 5.85
N LEU A 262 -2.99 15.65 4.90
CA LEU A 262 -2.57 17.05 4.97
C LEU A 262 -3.69 18.02 4.59
N ASP A 263 -4.62 17.61 3.72
CA ASP A 263 -5.76 18.41 3.26
C ASP A 263 -6.92 18.37 4.27
N ILE A 264 -6.71 19.04 5.41
CA ILE A 264 -7.66 19.11 6.53
C ILE A 264 -9.07 19.58 6.05
N GLU A 265 -9.12 20.47 5.06
CA GLU A 265 -10.37 21.01 4.53
C GLU A 265 -10.99 20.18 3.38
N ASN A 266 -10.32 19.12 2.92
CA ASN A 266 -10.69 18.27 1.79
C ASN A 266 -11.04 19.06 0.50
N LYS A 267 -10.28 20.13 0.22
CA LYS A 267 -10.53 21.00 -0.95
C LYS A 267 -9.75 20.56 -2.21
N GLY A 268 -8.85 19.59 -2.07
CA GLY A 268 -7.96 19.11 -3.12
C GLY A 268 -6.71 19.97 -3.33
N TYR A 269 -6.41 20.90 -2.42
CA TYR A 269 -5.22 21.76 -2.47
C TYR A 269 -4.75 22.15 -1.06
N LEU A 270 -3.42 22.25 -0.87
CA LEU A 270 -2.82 22.78 0.36
C LEU A 270 -2.57 24.27 0.19
N ASN A 271 -3.16 25.07 1.07
CA ASN A 271 -2.94 26.51 1.08
C ASN A 271 -1.86 26.90 2.10
N VAL A 272 -1.44 28.17 2.06
CA VAL A 272 -0.40 28.69 2.96
C VAL A 272 -0.78 28.55 4.43
N PHE A 273 -2.08 28.66 4.77
CA PHE A 273 -2.54 28.46 6.15
C PHE A 273 -2.38 27.01 6.60
N THR A 274 -2.72 26.04 5.74
CA THR A 274 -2.54 24.60 6.02
C THR A 274 -1.07 24.28 6.24
N LEU A 275 -0.17 24.75 5.36
CA LEU A 275 1.27 24.51 5.52
C LEU A 275 1.82 25.19 6.77
N ASN A 276 1.43 26.44 7.03
CA ASN A 276 1.82 27.15 8.24
C ASN A 276 1.26 26.49 9.51
N TYR A 277 0.11 25.83 9.45
CA TYR A 277 -0.46 25.15 10.60
C TYR A 277 0.42 23.97 11.05
N PHE A 278 0.84 23.11 10.11
CA PHE A 278 1.77 22.01 10.42
C PHE A 278 3.16 22.51 10.84
N PHE A 279 3.67 23.59 10.22
CA PHE A 279 4.98 24.14 10.55
C PHE A 279 5.01 24.91 11.87
N ARG A 280 3.94 25.66 12.18
CA ARG A 280 3.80 26.39 13.44
C ARG A 280 3.84 25.45 14.64
N ASP A 281 3.22 24.29 14.52
CA ASP A 281 3.15 23.32 15.60
C ASP A 281 4.53 22.82 16.03
N GLU A 282 5.46 22.59 15.11
CA GLU A 282 6.86 22.23 15.44
C GLU A 282 7.54 23.32 16.28
N ILE A 283 7.44 24.58 15.85
CA ILE A 283 8.07 25.69 16.57
C ILE A 283 7.42 25.91 17.93
N PHE A 284 6.09 25.79 18.01
CA PHE A 284 5.36 25.95 19.27
C PHE A 284 5.64 24.80 20.25
N ASP A 285 5.85 23.58 19.76
CA ASP A 285 6.22 22.43 20.62
C ASP A 285 7.66 22.53 21.13
N MET A 286 8.59 23.07 20.35
CA MET A 286 9.95 23.38 20.84
C MET A 286 9.96 24.48 21.90
N VAL A 287 9.21 25.56 21.70
CA VAL A 287 9.26 26.75 22.56
C VAL A 287 8.38 26.60 23.81
N LYS A 288 7.32 25.80 23.75
CA LYS A 288 6.30 25.61 24.80
C LYS A 288 5.87 26.94 25.45
N PRO A 289 5.37 27.90 24.66
CA PRO A 289 5.07 29.23 25.16
C PRO A 289 3.94 29.21 26.20
N LYS A 290 3.94 30.17 27.13
CA LYS A 290 2.87 30.29 28.13
C LYS A 290 1.51 30.58 27.52
N ASP A 291 1.48 31.26 26.38
CA ASP A 291 0.26 31.54 25.61
C ASP A 291 0.27 30.71 24.32
N PRO A 292 -0.70 29.79 24.11
CA PRO A 292 -0.76 28.95 22.92
C PRO A 292 -0.93 29.71 21.59
N CYS A 293 -1.25 31.00 21.62
CA CYS A 293 -1.47 31.82 20.43
C CYS A 293 -0.25 32.65 20.03
N LYS A 294 0.76 32.81 20.89
CA LYS A 294 1.92 33.66 20.61
C LYS A 294 3.18 33.22 21.35
N ILE A 295 4.32 33.36 20.70
CA ILE A 295 5.63 33.19 21.32
C ILE A 295 6.16 34.58 21.70
N THR A 296 6.44 34.79 22.98
CA THR A 296 7.13 36.00 23.43
C THR A 296 8.64 35.78 23.43
N LEU A 297 9.42 36.87 23.45
CA LEU A 297 10.86 36.79 23.64
C LEU A 297 11.22 36.04 24.93
N GLN A 298 10.41 36.20 25.99
CA GLN A 298 10.62 35.50 27.25
C GLN A 298 10.41 33.99 27.10
N ASP A 299 9.45 33.55 26.29
CA ASP A 299 9.24 32.12 26.01
C ASP A 299 10.43 31.53 25.23
N LEU A 300 10.93 32.24 24.20
CA LEU A 300 12.13 31.85 23.45
C LEU A 300 13.36 31.69 24.36
N VAL A 301 13.62 32.67 25.24
CA VAL A 301 14.74 32.62 26.18
C VAL A 301 14.58 31.48 27.20
N ASN A 302 13.35 31.23 27.66
CA ASN A 302 13.08 30.19 28.65
C ASN A 302 13.08 28.78 28.06
N SER A 303 12.86 28.64 26.74
CA SER A 303 12.77 27.34 26.07
C SER A 303 14.11 26.61 25.93
N SER A 304 15.24 27.32 26.08
CA SER A 304 16.59 26.83 25.74
C SER A 304 16.76 26.34 24.29
N GLN A 305 15.78 26.61 23.41
CA GLN A 305 15.78 26.28 21.98
C GLN A 305 15.71 27.54 21.11
N GLY A 306 15.87 28.72 21.72
CA GLY A 306 15.66 30.00 21.04
C GLY A 306 16.66 30.28 19.92
N ASP A 307 17.90 29.81 20.06
CA ASP A 307 18.93 29.86 19.01
C ASP A 307 18.56 29.01 17.80
N THR A 308 18.09 27.79 18.04
CA THR A 308 17.63 26.85 17.02
C THR A 308 16.41 27.38 16.26
N VAL A 309 15.39 27.83 17.00
CA VAL A 309 14.18 28.46 16.43
C VAL A 309 14.53 29.68 15.60
N THR A 310 15.44 30.53 16.11
CA THR A 310 15.86 31.73 15.38
C THR A 310 16.60 31.35 14.10
N SER A 311 17.51 30.37 14.16
CA SER A 311 18.27 29.86 13.01
C SER A 311 17.36 29.33 11.89
N ILE A 312 16.34 28.52 12.26
CA ILE A 312 15.32 28.01 11.33
C ILE A 312 14.56 29.15 10.63
N LEU A 313 14.22 30.21 11.37
CA LEU A 313 13.38 31.30 10.86
C LEU A 313 14.13 32.35 10.03
N ILE A 314 15.44 32.53 10.24
CA ILE A 314 16.22 33.59 9.58
C ILE A 314 17.16 33.09 8.49
N ASP A 315 17.53 31.81 8.49
CA ASP A 315 18.53 31.25 7.59
C ASP A 315 18.05 29.94 6.95
N LEU A 316 18.08 29.90 5.61
CA LEU A 316 17.74 28.70 4.85
C LEU A 316 18.73 27.56 5.12
N ASN A 317 20.01 27.88 5.33
CA ASN A 317 21.00 26.86 5.72
C ASN A 317 20.76 26.40 7.15
N GLY A 318 20.40 27.30 8.07
CA GLY A 318 19.97 26.97 9.43
C GLY A 318 18.79 25.99 9.46
N PHE A 319 17.77 26.21 8.63
CA PHE A 319 16.66 25.26 8.45
C PHE A 319 17.14 23.91 7.90
N TRP A 320 17.97 23.92 6.85
CA TRP A 320 18.49 22.69 6.25
C TRP A 320 19.32 21.86 7.23
N THR A 321 20.19 22.49 8.02
CA THR A 321 21.01 21.81 9.04
C THR A 321 20.15 21.20 10.13
N TYR A 322 19.08 21.89 10.55
CA TYR A 322 18.15 21.37 11.54
C TYR A 322 17.39 20.14 11.04
N GLU A 323 16.84 20.19 9.82
CA GLU A 323 16.17 19.06 9.17
C GLU A 323 17.08 17.83 9.03
N ASN A 324 18.37 18.04 8.73
CA ASN A 324 19.35 16.97 8.52
C ASN A 324 20.17 16.60 9.76
N ARG A 325 19.81 17.11 10.95
CA ARG A 325 20.63 16.97 12.17
C ARG A 325 20.91 15.52 12.54
N GLU A 326 19.98 14.59 12.32
CA GLU A 326 20.16 13.18 12.66
C GLU A 326 21.18 12.49 11.74
N VAL A 327 21.20 12.85 10.46
CA VAL A 327 22.16 12.31 9.48
C VAL A 327 23.57 12.86 9.73
N LEU A 328 23.66 14.14 10.12
CA LEU A 328 24.92 14.78 10.46
C LEU A 328 25.52 14.19 11.74
N VAL A 329 24.70 13.95 12.77
CA VAL A 329 25.14 13.32 14.02
C VAL A 329 25.54 11.85 13.83
N ALA A 330 24.88 11.12 12.93
CA ALA A 330 25.26 9.75 12.61
C ALA A 330 26.66 9.66 11.95
N ASN A 331 26.99 10.59 11.05
CA ASN A 331 28.30 10.62 10.37
C ASN A 331 29.46 11.05 11.28
N ASP A 332 29.20 11.91 12.28
CA ASP A 332 30.23 12.32 13.25
C ASP A 332 30.58 11.19 14.24
N ASN A 333 29.62 10.31 14.56
CA ASN A 333 29.90 9.15 15.42
C ASN A 333 30.73 8.08 14.69
N ASP A 334 30.48 7.82 13.41
CA ASP A 334 31.27 6.85 12.61
C ASP A 334 32.72 7.32 12.38
N SER A 335 32.97 8.63 12.31
CA SER A 335 34.31 9.18 12.14
C SER A 335 35.12 9.27 13.45
N SER A 336 34.48 9.08 14.60
CA SER A 336 35.13 9.09 15.92
C SER A 336 35.59 7.71 16.41
N ALA A 337 35.13 6.62 15.78
CA ALA A 337 35.45 5.24 16.16
C ALA A 337 36.82 4.73 15.64
N ASP A 338 37.42 5.42 14.67
CA ASP A 338 38.67 5.00 14.01
C ASP A 338 39.96 5.65 14.58
N LEU A 339 39.88 6.37 15.70
CA LEU A 339 41.03 7.12 16.25
C LEU A 339 41.57 6.64 17.61
N ASP A 340 41.06 5.55 18.18
CA ASP A 340 41.52 5.06 19.51
C ASP A 340 42.32 3.73 19.46
N ASP A 341 42.89 3.37 18.30
CA ASP A 341 43.76 2.19 18.19
C ASP A 341 45.02 2.53 17.35
N THR A 342 45.90 3.39 17.90
CA THR A 342 47.32 3.48 17.49
C THR A 342 48.26 3.69 18.65
#